data_AF-A0A948BQ41-F1
#
_entry.id   AF-A0A948BQ41-F1
#
_cell.length_a   1.000
_cell.length_b   1.000
_cell.length_c   1.000
_cell.angle_alpha   90.00
_cell.angle_beta   90.00
_cell.angle_gamma   90.00
#
_symmetry.space_group_name_H-M   'P 1'
#
loop_
_entity.id
_entity.type
_entity.pdbx_description
1 polymer ?
#
loop_
_entity_poly.entity_id
_entity_poly.type
_entity_poly.pdbx_seq_one_letter_code
_entity_poly.pdbx_strand_id
1 'polypeptide(L)'
;MISKPKFKICRRLGPGIYDKCQTSKFSASSGKFSGRGGRPKALSEYGSQLVEKQKVRFSYGISERQLSNYVKKAVQAKGVGTVDKLFEKLESRLDNVVYRMGLGNSRRAARQMVSHGHFVVNNHKVTIPSYEVKMGDLIKIREGSK
;
A
#
# COMPACT_ATOMS: atom_id res chain seq x y z
N MET A 1 -7.07 -11.07 1.48
CA MET A 1 -6.61 -9.82 2.13
C MET A 1 -5.43 -10.13 3.02
N ILE A 2 -4.43 -9.25 3.15
CA ILE A 2 -3.36 -9.44 4.14
C ILE A 2 -3.95 -9.21 5.53
N SER A 3 -4.40 -10.28 6.18
CA SER A 3 -4.92 -10.25 7.55
C SER A 3 -3.81 -10.65 8.52
N LYS A 4 -2.86 -9.73 8.75
CA LYS A 4 -1.82 -9.89 9.78
C LYS A 4 -1.87 -8.70 10.74
N PRO A 5 -1.53 -8.89 12.03
CA PRO A 5 -1.49 -7.78 12.99
C PRO A 5 -0.52 -6.68 12.54
N LYS A 6 -1.02 -5.44 12.38
CA LYS A 6 -0.25 -4.30 11.85
C LYS A 6 1.04 -4.03 12.65
N PHE A 7 0.97 -4.08 13.99
CA PHE A 7 2.12 -3.86 14.85
C PHE A 7 3.21 -4.92 14.68
N LYS A 8 2.84 -6.17 14.37
CA LYS A 8 3.82 -7.24 14.08
C LYS A 8 4.59 -6.94 12.79
N ILE A 9 3.91 -6.41 11.77
CA ILE A 9 4.52 -6.02 10.50
C ILE A 9 5.47 -4.82 10.72
N CYS A 10 5.00 -3.78 11.40
CA CYS A 10 5.79 -2.58 11.64
C CYS A 10 7.03 -2.82 12.52
N ARG A 11 6.95 -3.72 13.52
CA ARG A 11 8.14 -4.08 14.29
C ARG A 11 9.22 -4.76 13.45
N ARG A 12 8.84 -5.48 12.38
CA ARG A 12 9.79 -6.15 11.49
C ARG A 12 10.34 -5.25 10.39
N LEU A 13 9.50 -4.38 9.83
CA LEU A 13 9.82 -3.65 8.61
C LEU A 13 9.95 -2.13 8.82
N GLY A 14 9.62 -1.63 9.99
CA GLY A 14 9.69 -0.22 10.38
C GLY A 14 8.33 0.45 10.62
N PRO A 15 8.30 1.57 11.36
CA PRO A 15 7.07 2.29 11.72
C PRO A 15 6.39 2.99 10.53
N GLY A 16 7.13 3.29 9.46
CA GLY A 16 6.64 4.10 8.32
C GLY A 16 5.61 3.42 7.40
N ILE A 17 5.22 2.18 7.66
CA ILE A 17 4.33 1.41 6.75
C ILE A 17 2.86 1.77 6.94
N TYR A 18 2.45 1.97 8.19
CA TYR A 18 1.08 2.29 8.54
C TYR A 18 1.07 3.45 9.53
N ASP A 19 0.16 4.39 9.36
CA ASP A 19 0.01 5.55 10.26
C ASP A 19 -0.23 5.10 11.71
N LYS A 20 -0.94 3.98 11.90
CA LYS A 20 -1.16 3.36 13.21
C LYS A 20 0.15 3.03 13.96
N CYS A 21 1.25 2.80 13.24
CA CYS A 21 2.55 2.47 13.79
C CYS A 21 3.43 3.69 14.10
N GLN A 22 2.97 4.91 13.81
CA GLN A 22 3.68 6.15 14.13
C GLN A 22 3.26 6.74 15.49
N THR A 23 2.46 6.00 16.26
CA THR A 23 1.94 6.44 17.56
C THR A 23 2.91 6.15 18.72
N SER A 24 2.82 6.93 19.79
CA SER A 24 3.57 6.70 21.04
C SER A 24 3.37 5.28 21.60
N LYS A 25 2.16 4.74 21.43
CA LYS A 25 1.82 3.34 21.78
C LYS A 25 2.64 2.31 21.01
N PHE A 26 2.93 2.56 19.73
CA PHE A 26 3.81 1.68 18.96
C PHE A 26 5.25 1.80 19.44
N SER A 27 5.75 3.02 19.64
CA SER A 27 7.09 3.29 20.17
C SER A 27 7.34 2.58 21.51
N ALA A 28 6.40 2.69 22.45
CA ALA A 28 6.47 1.99 23.74
C ALA A 28 6.44 0.45 23.62
N SER A 29 5.95 -0.09 22.49
CA SER A 29 5.86 -1.53 22.23
C SER A 29 7.04 -2.10 21.43
N SER A 30 7.77 -1.25 20.69
CA SER A 30 8.86 -1.69 19.80
C SER A 30 10.07 -2.14 20.61
N GLY A 31 10.39 -1.45 21.71
CA GLY A 31 11.49 -1.81 22.62
C GLY A 31 11.27 -3.09 23.44
N LYS A 32 10.01 -3.55 23.58
CA LYS A 32 9.66 -4.73 24.40
C LYS A 32 9.74 -6.06 23.66
N PHE A 33 9.90 -6.04 22.33
CA PHE A 33 9.77 -7.23 21.47
C PHE A 33 11.00 -7.51 20.60
N SER A 34 12.12 -6.81 20.81
CA SER A 34 13.43 -7.31 20.36
C SER A 34 13.62 -8.65 21.07
N GLY A 35 13.34 -9.74 20.36
CA GLY A 35 13.28 -11.07 20.93
C GLY A 35 14.48 -11.36 21.82
N ARG A 36 14.20 -11.96 22.98
CA ARG A 36 15.11 -12.71 23.85
C ARG A 36 16.55 -12.80 23.29
N GLY A 37 17.43 -11.94 23.82
CA GLY A 37 18.87 -12.23 24.01
C GLY A 37 19.78 -12.38 22.80
N GLY A 38 19.39 -12.01 21.58
CA GLY A 38 20.25 -12.13 20.39
C GLY A 38 20.59 -10.79 19.75
N ARG A 39 21.89 -10.48 19.60
CA ARG A 39 22.37 -9.35 18.77
C ARG A 39 21.74 -9.47 17.37
N PRO A 40 21.12 -8.41 16.81
CA PRO A 40 20.52 -8.47 15.49
C PRO A 40 21.60 -8.89 14.48
N LYS A 41 21.37 -10.01 13.78
CA LYS A 41 22.24 -10.44 12.69
C LYS A 41 22.21 -9.38 11.59
N ALA A 42 23.38 -9.00 11.09
CA ALA A 42 23.47 -8.15 9.92
C ALA A 42 22.70 -8.78 8.76
N LEU A 43 21.89 -7.97 8.09
CA LEU A 43 21.13 -8.43 6.92
C LEU A 43 22.10 -8.64 5.75
N SER A 44 21.92 -9.75 5.03
CA SER A 44 22.55 -9.91 3.72
C SER A 44 21.95 -8.93 2.71
N GLU A 45 22.60 -8.76 1.56
CA GLU A 45 22.08 -7.95 0.46
C GLU A 45 20.69 -8.41 0.00
N TYR A 46 20.49 -9.72 -0.16
CA TYR A 46 19.16 -10.29 -0.44
C TYR A 46 18.15 -9.94 0.68
N GLY A 47 18.61 -9.98 1.93
CA GLY A 47 17.80 -9.62 3.09
C GLY A 47 17.32 -8.17 3.05
N SER A 48 18.20 -7.22 2.71
CA SER A 48 17.84 -5.80 2.58
C SER A 48 16.88 -5.57 1.42
N GLN A 49 17.13 -6.16 0.25
CA GLN A 49 16.24 -6.09 -0.91
C GLN A 49 14.85 -6.69 -0.60
N LEU A 50 14.81 -7.82 0.11
CA LEU A 50 13.56 -8.43 0.54
C LEU A 50 12.79 -7.50 1.48
N VAL A 51 13.46 -6.86 2.43
CA VAL A 51 12.82 -5.89 3.34
C VAL A 51 12.19 -4.74 2.57
N GLU A 52 12.90 -4.13 1.62
CA GLU A 52 12.36 -3.05 0.79
C GLU A 52 11.15 -3.49 -0.03
N LYS A 53 11.24 -4.66 -0.68
CA LYS A 53 10.09 -5.26 -1.40
C LYS A 53 8.88 -5.45 -0.46
N GLN A 54 9.12 -5.95 0.75
CA GLN A 54 8.06 -6.14 1.74
C GLN A 54 7.45 -4.81 2.18
N LYS A 55 8.24 -3.76 2.41
CA LYS A 55 7.75 -2.42 2.75
C LYS A 55 6.75 -1.93 1.71
N VAL A 56 7.13 -1.93 0.42
CA VAL A 56 6.24 -1.52 -0.68
C VAL A 56 4.95 -2.34 -0.69
N ARG A 57 5.07 -3.67 -0.62
CA ARG A 57 3.92 -4.58 -0.64
C ARG A 57 2.90 -4.27 0.46
N PHE A 58 3.37 -4.11 1.70
CA PHE A 58 2.48 -3.87 2.84
C PHE A 58 1.95 -2.43 2.86
N SER A 59 2.74 -1.45 2.41
CA SER A 59 2.30 -0.05 2.31
C SER A 59 1.10 0.09 1.39
N TYR A 60 1.14 -0.49 0.18
CA TYR A 60 0.00 -0.44 -0.77
C TYR A 60 -1.03 -1.57 -0.56
N GLY A 61 -0.78 -2.50 0.38
CA GLY A 61 -1.70 -3.58 0.71
C GLY A 61 -1.97 -4.58 -0.42
N ILE A 62 -1.00 -4.79 -1.32
CA ILE A 62 -1.12 -5.66 -2.50
C ILE A 62 -0.53 -7.06 -2.27
N SER A 63 -0.94 -8.04 -3.07
CA SER A 63 -0.35 -9.38 -3.01
C SER A 63 1.02 -9.45 -3.68
N GLU A 64 1.82 -10.47 -3.37
CA GLU A 64 3.13 -10.69 -4.02
C GLU A 64 2.99 -10.84 -5.54
N ARG A 65 1.98 -11.59 -5.98
CA ARG A 65 1.68 -11.79 -7.41
C ARG A 65 1.31 -10.47 -8.08
N GLN A 66 0.52 -9.62 -7.42
CA GLN A 66 0.19 -8.30 -7.96
C GLN A 66 1.43 -7.41 -8.06
N LEU A 67 2.27 -7.36 -7.01
CA LEU A 67 3.52 -6.59 -7.06
C LEU A 67 4.44 -7.08 -8.18
N SER A 68 4.61 -8.40 -8.34
CA SER A 68 5.39 -8.97 -9.44
C SER A 68 4.84 -8.56 -10.81
N ASN A 69 3.52 -8.56 -10.99
CA ASN A 69 2.90 -8.11 -12.23
C ASN A 69 3.13 -6.61 -12.49
N TYR A 70 3.06 -5.77 -11.46
CA TYR A 70 3.37 -4.34 -11.60
C TYR A 70 4.82 -4.11 -11.99
N VAL A 71 5.76 -4.83 -11.38
CA VAL A 71 7.19 -4.76 -11.72
C VAL A 71 7.42 -5.22 -13.17
N LYS A 72 6.85 -6.35 -13.59
CA LYS A 72 6.96 -6.82 -15.00
C LYS A 72 6.44 -5.76 -15.98
N LYS A 73 5.28 -5.17 -15.69
CA LYS A 73 4.69 -4.09 -16.49
C LYS A 73 5.53 -2.80 -16.46
N ALA A 74 6.30 -2.55 -15.41
CA ALA A 74 7.19 -1.39 -15.30
C ALA A 74 8.47 -1.61 -16.10
N VAL A 75 9.07 -2.81 -16.02
CA VAL A 75 10.26 -3.20 -16.80
C VAL A 75 10.00 -3.16 -18.31
N GLN A 76 8.78 -3.49 -18.74
CA GLN A 76 8.39 -3.43 -20.16
C GLN A 76 8.19 -2.00 -20.69
N ALA A 77 8.06 -1.01 -19.82
CA ALA A 77 7.86 0.37 -20.25
C ALA A 77 9.21 0.95 -20.75
N LYS A 78 9.27 1.30 -22.03
CA LYS A 78 10.46 1.91 -22.62
C LYS A 78 10.54 3.39 -22.25
N GLY A 79 11.75 3.90 -22.02
CA GLY A 79 12.04 5.33 -21.92
C GLY A 79 11.91 5.99 -20.54
N VAL A 80 11.43 5.28 -19.51
CA VAL A 80 11.32 5.79 -18.13
C VAL A 80 12.00 4.81 -17.18
N GLY A 81 12.57 5.31 -16.07
CA GLY A 81 13.11 4.46 -15.02
C GLY A 81 12.08 3.44 -14.52
N THR A 82 12.47 2.16 -14.44
CA THR A 82 11.60 1.07 -13.98
C THR A 82 10.96 1.37 -12.62
N VAL A 83 11.70 2.02 -11.72
CA VAL A 83 11.24 2.38 -10.37
C VAL A 83 10.16 3.44 -10.45
N ASP A 84 10.37 4.50 -11.22
CA ASP A 84 9.40 5.58 -11.39
C ASP A 84 8.10 5.04 -11.98
N LYS A 85 8.21 4.18 -13.00
CA LYS A 85 7.02 3.60 -13.63
C LYS A 85 6.29 2.63 -12.71
N LEU A 86 7.01 1.92 -11.83
CA LEU A 86 6.41 1.09 -10.80
C LEU A 86 5.59 1.94 -9.83
N PHE A 87 6.17 3.02 -9.31
CA PHE A 87 5.49 3.90 -8.36
C PHE A 87 4.33 4.66 -8.99
N GLU A 88 4.46 5.11 -10.24
CA GLU A 88 3.37 5.71 -11.00
C GLU A 88 2.16 4.75 -11.06
N LYS A 89 2.38 3.47 -11.39
CA LYS A 89 1.33 2.44 -11.45
C LYS A 89 0.74 2.07 -10.09
N LEU A 90 1.50 2.23 -9.01
CA LEU A 90 1.02 1.99 -7.65
C LEU A 90 0.22 3.18 -7.14
N GLU A 91 0.65 4.40 -7.45
CA GLU A 91 -0.02 5.63 -7.03
C GLU A 91 -1.31 5.89 -7.84
N SER A 92 -1.37 5.46 -9.10
CA SER A 92 -2.55 5.59 -9.97
C SER A 92 -3.73 4.67 -9.61
N ARG A 93 -3.56 3.77 -8.64
CA ARG A 93 -4.65 2.87 -8.23
C ARG A 93 -5.77 3.63 -7.55
N LEU A 94 -7.02 3.32 -7.88
CA LEU A 94 -8.21 3.97 -7.33
C LEU A 94 -8.24 3.94 -5.79
N ASP A 95 -7.89 2.81 -5.16
CA ASP A 95 -7.83 2.75 -3.69
C ASP A 95 -6.78 3.68 -3.08
N ASN A 96 -5.66 3.88 -3.76
CA ASN A 96 -4.63 4.79 -3.33
C ASN A 96 -4.97 6.25 -3.62
N VAL A 97 -5.58 6.55 -4.78
CA VAL A 97 -6.07 7.89 -5.13
C VAL A 97 -7.12 8.36 -4.12
N VAL A 98 -8.09 7.51 -3.78
CA VAL A 98 -9.12 7.81 -2.75
C VAL A 98 -8.48 8.06 -1.38
N TYR A 99 -7.44 7.30 -1.02
CA TYR A 99 -6.67 7.53 0.20
C TYR A 99 -5.93 8.88 0.17
N ARG A 100 -5.28 9.22 -0.95
CA ARG A 100 -4.56 10.49 -1.13
C ARG A 100 -5.50 11.70 -1.12
N MET A 101 -6.73 11.55 -1.60
CA MET A 101 -7.80 12.56 -1.50
C MET A 101 -8.30 12.78 -0.07
N GLY A 102 -7.88 11.97 0.91
CA GLY A 102 -8.28 12.11 2.31
C GLY A 102 -9.67 11.54 2.64
N LEU A 103 -10.34 10.89 1.69
CA LEU A 103 -11.69 10.34 1.91
C LEU A 103 -11.67 9.08 2.80
N GLY A 104 -10.51 8.42 2.93
CA GLY A 104 -10.36 7.22 3.76
C GLY A 104 -9.28 7.37 4.81
N ASN A 105 -9.62 7.13 6.09
CA ASN A 105 -8.70 7.21 7.23
C ASN A 105 -7.49 6.26 7.17
N SER A 106 -7.50 5.28 6.26
CA SER A 106 -6.34 4.44 5.97
C SER A 106 -6.50 3.84 4.58
N ARG A 107 -5.39 3.42 3.94
CA ARG A 107 -5.45 2.68 2.66
C ARG A 107 -6.37 1.46 2.69
N ARG A 108 -6.47 0.78 3.84
CA ARG A 108 -7.40 -0.35 4.03
C ARG A 108 -8.86 0.11 3.99
N ALA A 109 -9.18 1.24 4.63
CA ALA A 109 -10.52 1.82 4.61
C ALA A 109 -10.88 2.32 3.20
N ALA A 110 -9.96 3.02 2.53
CA ALA A 110 -10.13 3.46 1.15
C ALA A 110 -10.44 2.28 0.22
N ARG A 111 -9.66 1.19 0.32
CA ARG A 111 -9.90 -0.04 -0.43
C ARG A 111 -11.29 -0.63 -0.15
N GLN A 112 -11.72 -0.66 1.10
CA GLN A 112 -13.03 -1.17 1.48
C GLN A 112 -14.15 -0.34 0.85
N MET A 113 -14.03 0.99 0.90
CA MET A 113 -15.01 1.89 0.32
C MET A 113 -15.13 1.73 -1.20
N VAL A 114 -13.99 1.58 -1.89
CA VAL A 114 -13.98 1.26 -3.32
C VAL A 114 -14.63 -0.10 -3.58
N SER A 115 -14.26 -1.15 -2.83
CA SER A 115 -14.86 -2.48 -3.00
C SER A 115 -16.37 -2.51 -2.76
N HIS A 116 -16.88 -1.71 -1.83
CA HIS A 116 -18.32 -1.57 -1.59
C HIS A 116 -19.04 -0.74 -2.66
N GLY A 117 -18.30 -0.07 -3.55
CA GLY A 117 -18.86 0.67 -4.67
C GLY A 117 -19.44 2.03 -4.28
N HIS A 118 -18.81 2.71 -3.32
CA HIS A 118 -19.15 4.09 -2.96
C HIS A 118 -18.66 5.13 -3.98
N PHE A 119 -17.84 4.72 -4.96
CA PHE A 119 -17.25 5.61 -5.96
C PHE A 119 -17.75 5.31 -7.37
N VAL A 120 -17.81 6.39 -8.15
CA VAL A 120 -18.17 6.40 -9.57
C VAL A 120 -17.03 7.09 -10.32
N VAL A 121 -16.52 6.47 -11.37
CA VAL A 121 -15.49 7.04 -12.26
C VAL A 121 -16.12 7.25 -13.63
N ASN A 122 -16.08 8.47 -14.16
CA ASN A 122 -16.67 8.82 -15.46
C ASN A 122 -18.13 8.33 -15.60
N ASN A 123 -18.94 8.52 -14.56
CA ASN A 123 -20.34 8.07 -14.46
C ASN A 123 -20.57 6.54 -14.36
N HIS A 124 -19.52 5.72 -14.28
CA HIS A 124 -19.64 4.29 -14.08
C HIS A 124 -19.27 3.87 -12.64
N LYS A 125 -20.07 2.99 -12.03
CA LYS A 125 -19.77 2.43 -10.69
C LYS A 125 -18.54 1.54 -10.78
N VAL A 126 -17.49 1.87 -10.03
CA VAL A 126 -16.24 1.08 -9.99
C VAL A 126 -16.08 0.44 -8.62
N THR A 127 -16.03 -0.89 -8.59
CA THR A 127 -15.81 -1.70 -7.37
C THR A 127 -14.41 -2.30 -7.28
N ILE A 128 -13.55 -2.02 -8.26
CA ILE A 128 -12.23 -2.63 -8.40
C ILE A 128 -11.18 -1.68 -7.79
N PRO A 129 -10.55 -2.04 -6.65
CA PRO A 129 -9.55 -1.17 -6.01
C PRO A 129 -8.29 -0.94 -6.85
N SER A 130 -7.95 -1.92 -7.70
CA SER A 130 -6.79 -1.87 -8.59
C SER A 130 -7.09 -1.18 -9.94
N TYR A 131 -8.23 -0.52 -10.07
CA TYR A 131 -8.53 0.32 -11.23
C TYR A 131 -7.44 1.37 -11.39
N GLU A 132 -6.91 1.50 -12.62
CA GLU A 132 -5.86 2.45 -12.96
C GLU A 132 -6.51 3.75 -13.39
N VAL A 133 -6.40 4.77 -12.54
CA VAL A 133 -6.91 6.12 -12.79
C VAL A 133 -5.99 6.80 -13.80
N LYS A 134 -6.59 7.40 -14.82
CA LYS A 134 -5.91 8.16 -15.85
C LYS A 134 -6.14 9.65 -15.66
N MET A 135 -5.26 10.44 -16.25
CA MET A 135 -5.44 11.88 -16.35
C MET A 135 -6.76 12.17 -17.07
N GLY A 136 -7.58 13.06 -16.50
CA GLY A 136 -8.91 13.41 -17.02
C GLY A 136 -10.07 12.59 -16.44
N ASP A 137 -9.81 11.53 -15.66
CA ASP A 137 -10.88 10.77 -15.02
C ASP A 137 -11.60 11.60 -13.93
N LEU A 138 -12.93 11.62 -13.98
CA LEU A 138 -13.79 12.27 -12.99
C LEU A 138 -14.23 11.27 -11.93
N ILE A 139 -13.70 11.41 -10.71
CA ILE A 139 -14.04 10.57 -9.55
C ILE A 139 -15.10 11.28 -8.72
N LYS A 140 -16.26 10.64 -8.55
CA LYS A 140 -17.39 11.14 -7.74
C LYS A 140 -17.79 10.13 -6.67
N ILE A 141 -18.34 10.62 -5.56
CA ILE A 141 -19.02 9.79 -4.56
C ILE A 141 -20.43 9.49 -5.09
N ARG A 142 -20.83 8.23 -5.02
CA ARG A 142 -22.18 7.79 -5.40
C ARG A 142 -23.21 8.45 -4.50
N GLU A 143 -24.33 8.91 -5.05
CA GLU A 143 -25.35 9.64 -4.30
C GLU A 143 -25.88 8.89 -3.09
N GLY A 144 -26.19 7.59 -3.22
CA GLY A 144 -26.59 6.74 -2.08
C GLY A 144 -25.46 6.36 -1.12
N SER A 145 -24.31 7.02 -1.20
CA SER A 145 -23.16 6.84 -0.31
C SER A 145 -22.61 8.18 0.20
N LYS A 146 -23.28 9.28 -0.13
CA LYS A 146 -23.09 10.57 0.53
C LYS A 146 -23.70 10.54 1.93
#